data_AF-A0AAD1Y7Y7-F1
#
_entry.id   AF-A0AAD1Y7Y7-F1
#
_cell.length_a   1.000
_cell.length_b   1.000
_cell.length_c   1.000
_cell.angle_alpha   90.00
_cell.angle_beta   90.00
_cell.angle_gamma   90.00
#
_symmetry.space_group_name_H-M   'P 1'
#
loop_
_entity.id
_entity.type
_entity.pdbx_description
1 polymer ?
#
loop_
_entity_poly.entity_id
_entity_poly.type
_entity_poly.pdbx_seq_one_letter_code
_entity_poly.pdbx_strand_id
1 'polypeptide(L)'
;MEAVNLKTPPSSMRKLRACLICSLIKTEEQFYQEGCDNCATAFDGVDGGTTPNFSGMISMMDPDSSWVARYKRLQKLVPGCYAVDVQKD
;
A
#
# COMPACT_ATOMS: atom_id res chain seq x y z
N MET A 1 19.75 -10.51 8.73
CA MET A 1 18.34 -10.52 8.30
C MET A 1 17.75 -9.21 8.74
N GLU A 2 17.30 -8.37 7.81
CA GLU A 2 16.47 -7.22 8.18
C GLU A 2 15.16 -7.73 8.78
N ALA A 3 14.68 -7.05 9.82
CA ALA A 3 13.42 -7.40 10.46
C ALA A 3 12.26 -7.12 9.50
N VAL A 4 11.38 -8.11 9.30
CA VAL A 4 10.16 -7.93 8.52
C VAL A 4 9.23 -6.99 9.29
N ASN A 5 8.87 -5.85 8.70
CA ASN A 5 7.86 -4.96 9.28
C ASN A 5 6.46 -5.58 9.13
N LEU A 6 6.02 -6.29 10.17
CA LEU A 6 4.71 -6.96 10.20
C LEU A 6 3.52 -5.98 10.19
N LYS A 7 3.75 -4.67 10.33
CA LYS A 7 2.68 -3.66 10.35
C LYS A 7 2.27 -3.18 8.96
N THR A 8 3.15 -3.34 7.96
CA THR A 8 2.88 -2.88 6.60
C THR A 8 1.86 -3.77 5.85
N PRO A 9 1.89 -5.12 5.95
CA PRO A 9 0.86 -5.96 5.37
C PRO A 9 -0.53 -5.71 5.98
N PRO A 10 -1.64 -5.90 5.24
CA PRO A 10 -2.98 -5.78 5.79
C PRO A 10 -3.22 -6.74 6.96
N SER A 11 -3.71 -6.22 8.09
CA SER A 11 -4.04 -7.03 9.29
C SER A 11 -5.24 -7.95 9.09
N SER A 12 -6.10 -7.64 8.11
CA SER A 12 -7.21 -8.49 7.68
C SER A 12 -7.58 -8.20 6.22
N MET A 13 -8.39 -9.06 5.61
CA MET A 13 -8.96 -8.85 4.27
C MET A 13 -10.22 -7.97 4.27
N ARG A 14 -10.64 -7.43 5.43
CA ARG A 14 -11.82 -6.57 5.56
C ARG A 14 -11.42 -5.11 5.48
N LYS A 15 -12.28 -4.29 4.85
CA LYS A 15 -12.10 -2.84 4.75
C LYS A 15 -10.70 -2.45 4.21
N LEU A 16 -10.26 -3.18 3.19
CA LEU A 16 -9.02 -2.87 2.48
C LEU A 16 -9.19 -1.59 1.70
N ARG A 17 -8.14 -0.78 1.70
CA ARG A 17 -8.06 0.43 0.91
C ARG A 17 -6.70 0.49 0.23
N ALA A 18 -6.63 1.13 -0.92
CA ALA A 18 -5.37 1.41 -1.61
C ALA A 18 -5.05 2.91 -1.52
N CYS A 19 -3.80 3.24 -1.24
CA CYS A 19 -3.32 4.62 -1.31
C CYS A 19 -3.39 5.13 -2.75
N LEU A 20 -3.99 6.31 -2.95
CA LEU A 20 -4.15 6.94 -4.27
C LEU A 20 -2.82 7.38 -4.91
N ILE A 21 -1.74 7.48 -4.13
CA ILE A 21 -0.42 7.94 -4.59
C ILE A 21 0.48 6.78 -4.95
N CYS A 22 0.63 5.81 -4.04
CA CYS A 22 1.63 4.74 -4.16
C CYS A 22 1.04 3.33 -4.31
N SER A 23 -0.29 3.20 -4.32
CA SER A 23 -1.00 1.92 -4.41
C SER A 23 -0.82 0.96 -3.23
N LEU A 24 -0.16 1.36 -2.14
CA LEU A 24 -0.04 0.53 -0.94
C LEU A 24 -1.43 0.16 -0.42
N ILE A 25 -1.64 -1.11 -0.10
CA ILE A 25 -2.87 -1.65 0.47
C ILE A 25 -2.65 -1.92 1.96
N LYS A 26 -3.53 -1.34 2.78
CA LYS A 26 -3.68 -1.66 4.20
C LYS A 26 -5.17 -1.68 4.53
N THR A 27 -5.51 -2.06 5.75
CA THR A 27 -6.87 -1.82 6.26
C THR A 27 -7.09 -0.33 6.50
N GLU A 28 -8.35 0.11 6.43
CA GLU A 28 -8.76 1.47 6.80
C GLU A 28 -8.23 1.89 8.18
N GLU A 29 -8.30 0.99 9.16
CA GLU A 29 -7.80 1.23 10.52
C GLU A 29 -6.28 1.43 10.55
N GLN A 30 -5.51 0.63 9.80
CA GLN A 30 -4.06 0.81 9.71
C GLN A 30 -3.69 2.15 9.06
N PHE A 31 -4.41 2.60 8.03
CA PHE A 31 -4.19 3.93 7.47
C PHE A 31 -4.54 5.04 8.45
N TYR A 32 -5.60 4.87 9.24
CA TYR A 32 -5.99 5.83 10.27
C TYR A 32 -4.94 5.95 11.38
N GLN A 33 -4.38 4.82 11.86
CA GLN A 33 -3.46 4.78 12.99
C GLN A 33 -2.00 5.10 12.60
N GLU A 34 -1.56 4.62 11.44
CA GLU A 34 -0.13 4.64 11.06
C GLU A 34 0.15 5.47 9.81
N GLY A 35 -0.89 5.86 9.07
CA GLY A 35 -0.74 6.51 7.78
C GLY A 35 -0.21 5.55 6.70
N CYS A 36 0.36 6.14 5.64
CA CYS A 36 0.98 5.40 4.55
C CYS A 36 2.49 5.32 4.75
N ASP A 37 3.04 4.10 4.76
CA ASP A 37 4.46 3.84 4.97
C ASP A 37 5.39 4.46 3.89
N ASN A 38 4.83 4.83 2.73
CA ASN A 38 5.60 5.40 1.61
C ASN A 38 5.42 6.91 1.42
N CYS A 39 4.32 7.49 1.92
CA CYS A 39 3.93 8.86 1.59
C CYS A 39 4.09 9.76 2.81
N ALA A 40 4.93 10.79 2.71
CA ALA A 40 5.13 11.76 3.79
C ALA A 40 3.93 12.73 3.98
N THR A 41 3.04 12.80 2.99
CA THR A 41 1.90 13.72 3.01
C THR A 41 0.83 13.21 3.96
N ALA A 42 0.49 14.02 4.97
CA ALA A 42 -0.69 13.77 5.78
C ALA A 42 -1.93 13.79 4.87
N PHE A 43 -2.72 12.71 4.92
CA PHE A 43 -4.00 12.68 4.23
C PHE A 43 -5.00 13.57 4.98
N ASP A 44 -5.88 14.25 4.24
CA ASP A 44 -7.05 14.92 4.80
C ASP A 44 -8.12 13.85 5.16
N GLY A 45 -7.80 13.04 6.17
CA GLY A 45 -8.52 11.81 6.50
C GLY A 45 -8.21 10.64 5.57
N VAL A 46 -8.58 9.42 6.00
CA VAL A 46 -8.29 8.18 5.25
C VAL A 46 -8.95 8.20 3.86
N ASP A 47 -10.18 8.71 3.75
CA ASP A 47 -10.90 8.80 2.47
C ASP A 47 -10.26 9.79 1.49
N GLY A 48 -9.60 10.85 1.98
CA GLY A 48 -8.94 11.83 1.12
C GLY A 48 -7.68 11.29 0.43
N GLY A 49 -7.02 10.31 1.04
CA GLY A 49 -5.77 9.72 0.55
C GLY A 49 -5.86 8.30 0.01
N THR A 50 -7.00 7.63 0.19
CA THR A 50 -7.16 6.20 -0.12
C THR A 50 -8.54 5.88 -0.67
N THR A 51 -8.66 4.78 -1.42
CA THR A 51 -9.92 4.32 -2.03
C THR A 51 -10.15 2.84 -1.71
N PRO A 52 -11.40 2.40 -1.48
CA PRO A 52 -11.73 0.97 -1.47
C PRO A 52 -11.76 0.39 -2.89
N ASN A 53 -11.82 1.23 -3.92
CA ASN A 53 -11.97 0.85 -5.32
C ASN A 53 -10.60 0.62 -5.95
N PHE A 54 -10.09 -0.61 -5.81
CA PHE A 54 -8.85 -1.05 -6.44
C PHE A 54 -9.01 -2.46 -6.99
N SER A 55 -8.14 -2.86 -7.92
CA SER A 55 -8.15 -4.22 -8.47
C SER A 55 -6.78 -4.89 -8.34
N GLY A 56 -6.81 -6.20 -8.08
CA GLY A 56 -5.64 -7.04 -7.89
C GLY A 56 -4.82 -6.69 -6.64
N MET A 57 -3.99 -7.63 -6.21
CA MET A 57 -3.07 -7.44 -5.10
C MET A 57 -1.72 -8.08 -5.42
N ILE A 58 -0.66 -7.34 -5.20
CA ILE A 58 0.74 -7.76 -5.34
C ILE A 58 1.34 -7.78 -3.95
N SER A 59 1.76 -8.95 -3.46
CA SER A 59 2.56 -9.05 -2.24
C SER A 59 4.03 -8.85 -2.57
N MET A 60 4.52 -7.62 -2.43
CA MET A 60 5.89 -7.25 -2.76
C MET A 60 6.83 -7.52 -1.58
N MET A 61 7.72 -8.48 -1.74
CA MET A 61 8.69 -8.89 -0.70
C MET A 61 10.07 -8.27 -0.91
N ASP A 62 10.53 -8.22 -2.17
CA ASP A 62 11.82 -7.64 -2.56
C ASP A 62 11.60 -6.70 -3.77
N PRO A 63 11.33 -5.40 -3.51
CA PRO A 63 11.11 -4.41 -4.55
C PRO A 63 12.31 -4.18 -5.48
N ASP A 64 13.53 -4.38 -4.99
CA ASP A 64 14.76 -4.04 -5.71
C ASP A 64 15.05 -5.07 -6.81
N SER A 65 14.84 -6.35 -6.54
CA SER A 65 15.10 -7.44 -7.51
C SER A 65 13.90 -7.80 -8.40
N SER A 66 12.69 -7.40 -8.02
CA SER A 66 11.44 -7.81 -8.70
C SER A 66 11.21 -7.11 -10.04
N TRP A 67 10.98 -7.89 -11.10
CA TRP A 67 10.50 -7.35 -12.37
C TRP A 67 9.11 -6.70 -12.24
N VAL A 68 8.22 -7.28 -11.43
CA VAL A 68 6.89 -6.71 -11.19
C VAL A 68 7.01 -5.34 -10.52
N ALA A 69 7.93 -5.19 -9.55
CA ALA A 69 8.20 -3.89 -8.93
C ALA A 69 8.68 -2.86 -9.94
N ARG A 70 9.59 -3.24 -10.87
CA ARG A 70 10.00 -2.37 -11.98
C ARG A 70 8.82 -1.95 -12.84
N TYR A 71 8.03 -2.91 -13.31
CA TYR A 71 6.88 -2.66 -14.17
C TYR A 71 5.83 -1.75 -13.49
N LYS A 72 5.60 -1.94 -12.19
CA LYS A 72 4.66 -1.17 -11.38
C LYS A 72 5.25 0.06 -10.69
N ARG A 73 6.54 0.37 -10.93
CA ARG A 73 7.28 1.49 -10.31
C ARG A 73 7.32 1.45 -8.77
N LEU A 74 7.38 0.26 -8.18
CA LEU A 74 7.40 0.02 -6.74
C LEU A 74 8.79 -0.12 -6.13
N GLN A 75 9.87 -0.08 -6.93
CA GLN A 75 11.22 -0.44 -6.49
C GLN A 75 11.74 0.34 -5.28
N LYS A 76 11.34 1.61 -5.13
CA LYS A 76 11.79 2.47 -4.02
C LYS A 76 10.82 2.50 -2.84
N LEU A 77 9.80 1.65 -2.86
CA LEU A 77 8.76 1.60 -1.86
C LEU A 77 9.03 0.45 -0.89
N VAL A 78 8.44 0.52 0.29
CA VAL A 78 8.62 -0.52 1.31
C VAL A 78 8.05 -1.87 0.86
N PRO A 79 8.59 -3.02 1.31
CA PRO A 79 7.90 -4.30 1.18
C PRO A 79 6.48 -4.24 1.77
N GLY A 80 5.49 -4.78 1.06
CA GLY A 80 4.09 -4.65 1.42
C GLY A 80 3.13 -5.13 0.34
N CYS A 81 1.82 -5.02 0.59
CA CYS A 81 0.79 -5.33 -0.41
C CYS A 81 0.47 -4.09 -1.25
N TYR A 82 0.42 -4.21 -2.57
CA TYR A 82 0.12 -3.12 -3.50
C TYR A 82 -0.99 -3.49 -4.46
N ALA A 83 -1.82 -2.52 -4.84
CA ALA A 83 -2.86 -2.72 -5.85
C ALA A 83 -2.26 -2.81 -7.26
N VAL A 84 -2.89 -3.62 -8.12
CA VAL A 84 -2.55 -3.64 -9.56
C VAL A 84 -3.09 -2.39 -10.23
N ASP A 85 -4.26 -1.92 -9.84
CA ASP A 85 -4.86 -0.66 -10.32
C ASP A 85 -5.67 0.01 -9.20
N VAL A 86 -5.75 1.34 -9.24
CA VAL A 86 -6.41 2.16 -8.21
C VAL A 86 -7.31 3.18 -8.90
N GLN A 87 -8.57 3.26 -8.47
CA GLN A 87 -9.56 4.18 -9.02
C GLN A 87 -9.92 5.25 -7.98
N LYS A 88 -9.71 6.51 -8.36
CA LYS A 88 -10.27 7.63 -7.63
C LYS A 88 -11.70 7.84 -8.14
N ASP A 89 -12.65 7.87 -7.22
CA ASP A 89 -14.04 8.26 -7.53
C ASP A 89 -14.12 9.68 -8.11
#